data_AF-A0A0A7UWZ6-F1
#
_entry.id   AF-A0A0A7UWZ6-F1
#
_cell.length_a   1.000
_cell.length_b   1.000
_cell.length_c   1.000
_cell.angle_alpha   90.00
_cell.angle_beta   90.00
_cell.angle_gamma   90.00
#
_symmetry.space_group_name_H-M   'P 1'
#
loop_
_entity.id
_entity.type
_entity.pdbx_description
1 polymer ?
#
loop_
_entity_poly.entity_id
_entity_poly.type
_entity_poly.pdbx_seq_one_letter_code
_entity_poly.pdbx_strand_id
1 'polypeptide(L)'
;MNSFKNNLIYKSKYTKPLNPILCSQFYIRTYNTDSNATIEIKSEAQYLDQYDKITLTKGKLKSISILAHKNNMDKKGLKNLLKLKNHKDFINFYENNYIRCCLNFEDKQKKVINLMPLFHYHSLSSINKAITNKDKSGDLQFGSSFYVSTNYSWKYLNFTKFKKGLGKIKLIYSPYSNKKYYLKVSQNIYNTIEILTNTSKLKEFIK
;
A
#
# COMPACT_ATOMS: atom_id res chain seq x y z
N MET A 1 -16.14 51.09 -7.57
CA MET A 1 -14.86 50.41 -7.24
C MET A 1 -15.02 49.75 -5.89
N ASN A 2 -15.27 48.43 -5.84
CA ASN A 2 -15.32 47.68 -4.59
C ASN A 2 -14.16 46.68 -4.56
N SER A 3 -13.33 46.81 -3.53
CA SER A 3 -12.09 46.07 -3.34
C SER A 3 -12.37 44.62 -2.94
N PHE A 4 -11.92 43.69 -3.77
CA PHE A 4 -11.83 42.28 -3.43
C PHE A 4 -10.81 42.10 -2.29
N LYS A 5 -11.29 41.93 -1.05
CA LYS A 5 -10.44 41.42 0.04
C LYS A 5 -10.31 39.90 -0.12
N ASN A 6 -9.28 39.49 -0.84
CA ASN A 6 -8.79 38.11 -0.84
C ASN A 6 -8.18 37.78 0.53
N ASN A 7 -8.98 37.19 1.42
CA ASN A 7 -8.45 36.48 2.58
C ASN A 7 -8.11 35.04 2.18
N LEU A 8 -6.93 34.86 1.58
CA LEU A 8 -6.28 33.55 1.46
C LEU A 8 -5.86 33.10 2.85
N ILE A 9 -6.78 32.46 3.58
CA ILE A 9 -6.46 31.75 4.81
C ILE A 9 -5.76 30.44 4.42
N TYR A 10 -4.42 30.48 4.35
CA TYR A 10 -3.59 29.28 4.44
C TYR A 10 -3.73 28.71 5.86
N LYS A 11 -4.67 27.77 6.05
CA LYS A 11 -4.70 26.92 7.23
C LYS A 11 -4.11 25.57 6.87
N SER A 12 -2.89 25.34 7.35
CA SER A 12 -2.28 24.01 7.37
C SER A 12 -3.22 23.04 8.08
N LYS A 13 -3.51 21.90 7.46
CA LYS A 13 -4.08 20.74 8.15
C LYS A 13 -3.26 19.53 7.78
N TYR A 14 -2.29 19.26 8.66
CA TYR A 14 -1.74 17.96 9.00
C TYR A 14 -2.46 16.80 8.28
N THR A 15 -1.76 16.19 7.33
CA THR A 15 -2.15 15.00 6.59
C THR A 15 -2.26 13.82 7.55
N LYS A 16 -3.45 13.68 8.15
CA LYS A 16 -3.89 12.48 8.86
C LYS A 16 -3.86 11.27 7.90
N PRO A 17 -3.63 10.06 8.44
CA PRO A 17 -3.39 8.86 7.66
C PRO A 17 -4.67 8.43 6.92
N LEU A 18 -4.52 7.57 5.90
CA LEU A 18 -5.54 7.22 4.92
C LEU A 18 -6.98 7.17 5.48
N ASN A 19 -7.91 7.86 4.84
CA ASN A 19 -9.24 8.12 5.40
C ASN A 19 -10.29 7.25 4.68
N PRO A 20 -11.31 6.66 5.37
CA PRO A 20 -12.49 6.04 4.75
C PRO A 20 -13.23 6.91 3.71
N ILE A 21 -12.95 8.21 3.63
CA ILE A 21 -13.37 9.11 2.52
C ILE A 21 -12.84 8.66 1.14
N LEU A 22 -11.75 7.90 1.05
CA LEU A 22 -11.20 7.51 -0.26
C LEU A 22 -12.13 6.56 -1.03
N CYS A 23 -12.94 5.73 -0.38
CA CYS A 23 -13.86 4.82 -1.10
C CYS A 23 -14.81 5.56 -2.06
N SER A 24 -15.21 6.80 -1.75
CA SER A 24 -16.05 7.59 -2.65
C SER A 24 -15.31 8.04 -3.91
N GLN A 25 -13.98 8.21 -3.84
CA GLN A 25 -13.11 8.68 -4.91
C GLN A 25 -12.65 7.57 -5.86
N PHE A 26 -12.86 6.29 -5.49
CA PHE A 26 -12.39 5.15 -6.26
C PHE A 26 -13.54 4.26 -6.71
N TYR A 27 -13.46 3.76 -7.94
CA TYR A 27 -14.06 2.48 -8.26
C TYR A 27 -13.21 1.41 -7.57
N ILE A 28 -13.84 0.50 -6.83
CA ILE A 28 -13.14 -0.56 -6.08
C ILE A 28 -13.69 -1.90 -6.50
N ARG A 29 -12.79 -2.86 -6.78
CA ARG A 29 -13.14 -4.27 -6.93
C ARG A 29 -12.18 -5.13 -6.14
N THR A 30 -12.72 -6.07 -5.38
CA THR A 30 -11.94 -6.95 -4.50
C THR A 30 -11.99 -8.37 -5.03
N TYR A 31 -10.81 -9.00 -5.09
CA TYR A 31 -10.60 -10.36 -5.58
C TYR A 31 -10.06 -11.20 -4.44
N ASN A 32 -10.76 -12.29 -4.09
CA ASN A 32 -10.27 -13.25 -3.11
C ASN A 32 -9.02 -13.96 -3.64
N THR A 33 -8.12 -14.34 -2.73
CA THR A 33 -6.89 -15.06 -3.07
C THR A 33 -6.72 -16.27 -2.19
N ASP A 34 -6.25 -17.38 -2.76
CA ASP A 34 -5.85 -18.57 -2.01
C ASP A 34 -4.36 -18.54 -1.60
N SER A 35 -3.78 -17.33 -1.54
CA SER A 35 -2.37 -17.14 -1.26
C SER A 35 -2.01 -17.51 0.19
N ASN A 36 -0.89 -18.21 0.36
CA ASN A 36 -0.28 -18.46 1.66
C ASN A 36 0.66 -17.33 2.10
N ALA A 37 0.61 -16.17 1.44
CA ALA A 37 1.38 -15.01 1.84
C ALA A 37 0.94 -14.49 3.21
N THR A 38 1.90 -14.10 4.04
CA THR A 38 1.67 -13.56 5.39
C THR A 38 2.43 -12.27 5.62
N ILE A 39 1.88 -11.43 6.49
CA ILE A 39 2.55 -10.24 7.02
C ILE A 39 2.64 -10.29 8.53
N GLU A 40 3.66 -9.61 9.04
CA GLU A 40 3.80 -9.27 10.46
C GLU A 40 4.26 -7.82 10.55
N ILE A 41 3.49 -6.98 11.24
CA ILE A 41 3.82 -5.58 11.51
C ILE A 41 4.01 -5.44 13.02
N LYS A 42 5.13 -4.84 13.43
CA LYS A 42 5.42 -4.57 14.83
C LYS A 42 6.03 -3.19 14.98
N SER A 43 5.65 -2.50 16.06
CA SER A 43 6.40 -1.38 16.61
C SER A 43 7.37 -1.90 17.68
N GLU A 44 8.66 -1.64 17.51
CA GLU A 44 9.66 -1.77 18.58
C GLU A 44 9.70 -0.42 19.30
N ALA A 45 9.15 -0.36 20.53
CA ALA A 45 9.28 0.82 21.38
C ALA A 45 10.69 0.83 21.99
N GLN A 46 11.38 1.97 21.91
CA GLN A 46 12.66 2.17 22.58
C GLN A 46 12.52 2.82 23.97
N TYR A 47 11.31 3.29 24.33
CA TYR A 47 10.97 3.86 25.63
C TYR A 47 9.60 3.36 26.09
N LEU A 48 9.49 3.02 27.38
CA LEU A 48 8.38 2.26 28.00
C LEU A 48 7.00 2.96 27.99
N ASP A 49 6.89 4.24 27.63
CA ASP A 49 5.66 5.02 27.91
C ASP A 49 4.93 5.62 26.70
N GLN A 50 5.24 5.19 25.47
CA GLN A 50 4.41 5.54 24.29
C GLN A 50 3.80 4.30 23.67
N TYR A 51 2.58 3.97 24.11
CA TYR A 51 1.73 2.94 23.51
C TYR A 51 1.25 3.37 22.11
N ASP A 52 2.12 3.26 21.12
CA ASP A 52 1.69 3.35 19.74
C ASP A 52 0.88 2.09 19.40
N LYS A 53 -0.42 2.27 19.10
CA LYS A 53 -1.41 1.18 18.97
C LYS A 53 -1.13 0.11 17.89
N ILE A 54 0.00 0.15 17.16
CA ILE A 54 0.38 -1.00 16.32
C ILE A 54 1.02 -2.06 17.21
N THR A 55 0.18 -2.76 17.96
CA THR A 55 0.52 -4.04 18.59
C THR A 55 1.01 -5.02 17.51
N LEU A 56 1.83 -6.00 17.88
CA LEU A 56 2.26 -7.08 16.98
C LEU A 56 1.04 -7.64 16.23
N THR A 57 0.96 -7.36 14.93
CA THR A 57 -0.20 -7.68 14.10
C THR A 57 0.26 -8.62 13.00
N LYS A 58 -0.38 -9.78 12.88
CA LYS A 58 -0.04 -10.81 11.90
C LYS A 58 -1.27 -11.21 11.11
N GLY A 59 -1.14 -11.35 9.79
CA GLY A 59 -2.26 -11.75 8.95
C GLY A 59 -1.83 -12.57 7.74
N LYS A 60 -2.78 -13.34 7.21
CA LYS A 60 -2.67 -14.07 5.93
C LYS A 60 -3.36 -13.27 4.84
N LEU A 61 -2.78 -13.20 3.65
CA LEU A 61 -3.38 -12.51 2.51
C LEU A 61 -4.70 -13.21 2.16
N LYS A 62 -5.80 -12.47 2.21
CA LYS A 62 -7.14 -13.00 1.96
C LYS A 62 -7.71 -12.49 0.65
N SER A 63 -7.46 -11.23 0.34
CA SER A 63 -7.94 -10.62 -0.90
C SER A 63 -7.06 -9.45 -1.34
N ILE A 64 -7.25 -9.05 -2.59
CA ILE A 64 -6.61 -7.88 -3.19
C ILE A 64 -7.72 -6.98 -3.72
N SER A 65 -7.74 -5.73 -3.30
CA SER A 65 -8.61 -4.72 -3.90
C SER A 65 -7.85 -3.94 -4.96
N ILE A 66 -8.44 -3.77 -6.14
CA ILE A 66 -8.00 -2.84 -7.17
C ILE A 66 -8.86 -1.58 -7.07
N LEU A 67 -8.21 -0.43 -7.05
CA LEU A 67 -8.82 0.88 -6.88
C LEU A 67 -8.48 1.75 -8.09
N ALA A 68 -9.49 2.36 -8.72
CA ALA A 68 -9.31 3.24 -9.88
C ALA A 68 -9.95 4.61 -9.61
N HIS A 69 -9.18 5.69 -9.72
CA HIS A 69 -9.63 7.06 -9.38
C HIS A 69 -10.79 7.52 -10.28
N LYS A 70 -12.01 7.66 -9.73
CA LYS A 70 -13.22 8.04 -10.47
C LYS A 70 -13.03 9.31 -11.30
N ASN A 71 -12.48 10.37 -10.70
CA ASN A 71 -12.27 11.64 -11.40
C ASN A 71 -11.48 11.50 -12.71
N ASN A 72 -10.48 10.62 -12.78
CA ASN A 72 -9.68 10.39 -13.98
C ASN A 72 -10.37 9.42 -14.93
N MET A 73 -11.02 8.40 -14.38
CA MET A 73 -11.74 7.37 -15.14
C MET A 73 -12.98 7.95 -15.83
N ASP A 74 -13.80 8.71 -15.11
CA ASP A 74 -15.04 9.31 -15.59
C ASP A 74 -14.78 10.37 -16.67
N LYS A 75 -13.72 11.18 -16.51
CA LYS A 75 -13.25 12.12 -17.56
C LYS A 75 -12.89 11.42 -18.87
N LYS A 76 -12.57 10.13 -18.81
CA LYS A 76 -12.23 9.29 -19.96
C LYS A 76 -13.39 8.38 -20.38
N GLY A 77 -14.58 8.53 -19.79
CA GLY A 77 -15.78 7.77 -20.11
C GLY A 77 -15.86 6.39 -19.45
N LEU A 78 -14.98 6.08 -18.50
CA LEU A 78 -14.92 4.79 -17.81
C LEU A 78 -15.79 4.81 -16.55
N LYS A 79 -17.01 4.28 -16.67
CA LYS A 79 -18.02 4.27 -15.60
C LYS A 79 -17.95 3.05 -14.66
N ASN A 80 -17.09 2.07 -14.94
CA ASN A 80 -16.86 0.92 -14.05
C ASN A 80 -15.49 0.27 -14.28
N LEU A 81 -15.00 -0.46 -13.27
CA LEU A 81 -13.65 -1.04 -13.25
C LEU A 81 -13.48 -2.24 -14.20
N LEU A 82 -14.56 -2.91 -14.58
CA LEU A 82 -14.56 -4.02 -15.57
C LEU A 82 -14.03 -3.57 -16.94
N LYS A 83 -14.48 -2.39 -17.38
CA LYS A 83 -14.07 -1.82 -18.68
C LYS A 83 -12.60 -1.39 -18.70
N LEU A 84 -11.96 -1.26 -17.53
CA LEU A 84 -10.57 -0.84 -17.40
C LEU A 84 -9.62 -1.77 -18.13
N LYS A 85 -9.85 -3.10 -18.02
CA LYS A 85 -9.02 -4.09 -18.71
C LYS A 85 -8.93 -3.84 -20.22
N ASN A 86 -10.00 -3.38 -20.88
CA ASN A 86 -10.00 -3.18 -22.33
C ASN A 86 -9.77 -1.72 -22.74
N HIS A 87 -9.49 -0.83 -21.78
CA HIS A 87 -9.34 0.59 -22.06
C HIS A 87 -7.98 0.90 -22.71
N LYS A 88 -7.99 1.70 -23.78
CA LYS A 88 -6.77 2.10 -24.50
C LYS A 88 -5.75 2.83 -23.61
N ASP A 89 -6.22 3.65 -22.67
CA ASP A 89 -5.38 4.42 -21.76
C ASP A 89 -4.94 3.62 -20.50
N PHE A 90 -5.13 2.29 -20.44
CA PHE A 90 -4.82 1.49 -19.24
C PHE A 90 -3.38 1.71 -18.73
N ILE A 91 -2.41 1.68 -19.64
CA ILE A 91 -0.99 1.86 -19.31
C ILE A 91 -0.77 3.24 -18.69
N ASN A 92 -1.32 4.28 -19.32
CA ASN A 92 -1.25 5.64 -18.81
C ASN A 92 -1.87 5.78 -17.40
N PHE A 93 -3.00 5.11 -17.14
CA PHE A 93 -3.61 5.11 -15.81
C PHE A 93 -2.76 4.40 -14.76
N TYR A 94 -2.06 3.32 -15.16
CA TYR A 94 -1.14 2.59 -14.29
C TYR A 94 0.08 3.45 -13.94
N GLU A 95 0.75 4.00 -14.95
CA GLU A 95 1.98 4.79 -14.80
C GLU A 95 1.76 6.07 -13.98
N ASN A 96 0.59 6.70 -14.13
CA ASN A 96 0.21 7.88 -13.35
C ASN A 96 -0.38 7.58 -11.97
N ASN A 97 -0.30 6.32 -11.49
CA ASN A 97 -0.79 5.90 -10.16
C ASN A 97 -2.31 6.17 -9.97
N TYR A 98 -3.07 6.19 -11.07
CA TYR A 98 -4.53 6.30 -11.06
C TYR A 98 -5.23 4.97 -10.80
N ILE A 99 -4.50 3.87 -11.02
CA ILE A 99 -4.83 2.53 -10.57
C ILE A 99 -3.93 2.20 -9.39
N ARG A 100 -4.52 1.76 -8.29
CA ARG A 100 -3.82 1.33 -7.08
C ARG A 100 -4.33 -0.02 -6.64
N CYS A 101 -3.62 -0.65 -5.71
CA CYS A 101 -4.07 -1.86 -5.06
C CYS A 101 -4.09 -1.69 -3.55
N CYS A 102 -4.87 -2.51 -2.87
CA CYS A 102 -4.82 -2.70 -1.43
C CYS A 102 -4.72 -4.20 -1.16
N LEU A 103 -3.67 -4.60 -0.44
CA LEU A 103 -3.50 -5.98 -0.01
C LEU A 103 -4.25 -6.16 1.32
N ASN A 104 -5.24 -7.04 1.34
CA ASN A 104 -6.10 -7.24 2.50
C ASN A 104 -5.72 -8.56 3.18
N PHE A 105 -5.17 -8.44 4.37
CA PHE A 105 -4.80 -9.56 5.21
C PHE A 105 -5.84 -9.75 6.31
N GLU A 106 -5.97 -10.99 6.77
CA GLU A 106 -6.85 -11.36 7.86
C GLU A 106 -6.03 -12.01 8.97
N ASP A 107 -6.20 -11.54 10.21
CA ASP A 107 -5.58 -12.16 11.37
C ASP A 107 -6.38 -13.38 11.88
N LYS A 108 -5.86 -14.05 12.91
CA LYS A 108 -6.53 -15.23 13.51
C LYS A 108 -7.89 -14.91 14.15
N GLN A 109 -8.15 -13.63 14.45
CA GLN A 109 -9.41 -13.14 15.02
C GLN A 109 -10.35 -12.57 13.95
N LYS A 110 -10.09 -12.84 12.66
CA LYS A 110 -10.84 -12.30 11.51
C LYS A 110 -10.81 -10.77 11.40
N LYS A 111 -9.82 -10.11 12.00
CA LYS A 111 -9.63 -8.66 11.84
C LYS A 111 -8.87 -8.40 10.55
N VAL A 112 -9.33 -7.40 9.82
CA VAL A 112 -8.75 -6.99 8.54
C VAL A 112 -7.57 -6.06 8.79
N ILE A 113 -6.47 -6.35 8.10
CA ILE A 113 -5.26 -5.54 8.03
C ILE A 113 -5.09 -5.13 6.56
N ASN A 114 -5.14 -3.84 6.28
CA ASN A 114 -5.00 -3.34 4.91
C ASN A 114 -3.60 -2.78 4.72
N LEU A 115 -2.94 -3.17 3.64
CA LEU A 115 -1.64 -2.64 3.24
C LEU A 115 -1.77 -2.02 1.85
N MET A 116 -1.80 -0.68 1.80
CA MET A 116 -1.94 0.08 0.56
C MET A 116 -0.63 0.81 0.23
N PRO A 117 0.06 0.49 -0.87
CA PRO A 117 1.25 1.24 -1.29
C PRO A 117 0.91 2.72 -1.56
N LEU A 118 1.79 3.63 -1.12
CA LEU A 118 1.67 5.06 -1.44
C LEU A 118 1.76 5.29 -2.95
N PHE A 119 2.82 4.72 -3.55
CA PHE A 119 3.03 4.66 -4.99
C PHE A 119 2.96 3.19 -5.40
N HIS A 120 1.95 2.86 -6.20
CA HIS A 120 1.58 1.48 -6.49
C HIS A 120 2.78 0.64 -6.98
N TYR A 121 3.47 1.13 -8.02
CA TYR A 121 4.64 0.45 -8.58
C TYR A 121 5.82 0.44 -7.60
N HIS A 122 6.26 1.60 -7.10
CA HIS A 122 7.51 1.73 -6.35
C HIS A 122 7.54 0.90 -5.07
N SER A 123 6.54 1.03 -4.19
CA SER A 123 6.57 0.37 -2.89
C SER A 123 6.57 -1.15 -3.02
N LEU A 124 5.78 -1.68 -3.95
CA LEU A 124 5.67 -3.10 -4.24
C LEU A 124 6.90 -3.64 -4.98
N SER A 125 7.39 -2.92 -6.00
CA SER A 125 8.58 -3.29 -6.77
C SER A 125 9.82 -3.38 -5.87
N SER A 126 9.97 -2.46 -4.90
CA SER A 126 11.05 -2.53 -3.91
C SER A 126 11.03 -3.82 -3.07
N ILE A 127 9.85 -4.35 -2.75
CA ILE A 127 9.74 -5.65 -2.06
C ILE A 127 10.17 -6.79 -3.01
N ASN A 128 9.70 -6.82 -4.25
CA ASN A 128 10.08 -7.85 -5.22
C ASN A 128 11.58 -7.88 -5.50
N LYS A 129 12.19 -6.70 -5.62
CA LYS A 129 13.65 -6.55 -5.77
C LYS A 129 14.37 -7.03 -4.51
N ALA A 130 13.87 -6.68 -3.33
CA ALA A 130 14.41 -7.24 -2.09
C ALA A 130 14.28 -8.78 -2.07
N ILE A 131 13.18 -9.38 -2.52
CA ILE A 131 12.99 -10.84 -2.59
C ILE A 131 14.05 -11.49 -3.47
N THR A 132 14.32 -10.91 -4.63
CA THR A 132 15.22 -11.47 -5.65
C THR A 132 16.69 -11.06 -5.51
N ASN A 133 17.03 -10.10 -4.64
CA ASN A 133 18.41 -9.67 -4.40
C ASN A 133 19.33 -10.85 -3.96
N LYS A 134 20.61 -10.86 -4.31
CA LYS A 134 21.55 -11.89 -3.80
C LYS A 134 21.93 -11.66 -2.34
N ASP A 135 21.94 -10.42 -1.89
CA ASP A 135 22.35 -10.02 -0.55
C ASP A 135 21.30 -10.34 0.51
N LYS A 136 21.76 -10.72 1.70
CA LYS A 136 20.90 -10.99 2.86
C LYS A 136 20.34 -9.71 3.49
N SER A 137 20.89 -8.54 3.20
CA SER A 137 20.40 -7.25 3.68
C SER A 137 20.95 -6.13 2.82
N GLY A 138 20.25 -4.99 2.81
CA GLY A 138 20.72 -3.80 2.11
C GLY A 138 19.68 -2.69 2.14
N ASP A 139 19.95 -1.64 1.38
CA ASP A 139 19.00 -0.57 1.17
C ASP A 139 17.97 -0.96 0.10
N LEU A 140 16.74 -0.46 0.25
CA LEU A 140 15.70 -0.59 -0.76
C LEU A 140 15.99 0.43 -1.87
N GLN A 141 15.98 -0.01 -3.13
CA GLN A 141 16.29 0.85 -4.29
C GLN A 141 15.42 2.12 -4.33
N PHE A 142 14.16 1.97 -3.94
CA PHE A 142 13.26 3.08 -3.61
C PHE A 142 12.70 2.77 -2.22
N GLY A 143 12.60 3.78 -1.33
CA GLY A 143 11.89 3.61 -0.07
C GLY A 143 10.53 2.95 -0.30
N SER A 144 10.16 2.00 0.53
CA SER A 144 8.91 1.26 0.41
C SER A 144 7.90 1.83 1.39
N SER A 145 6.97 2.62 0.87
CA SER A 145 6.00 3.36 1.66
C SER A 145 4.59 2.78 1.55
N PHE A 146 3.93 2.62 2.70
CA PHE A 146 2.58 2.08 2.78
C PHE A 146 1.71 2.88 3.74
N TYR A 147 0.43 2.90 3.43
CA TYR A 147 -0.59 3.12 4.43
C TYR A 147 -1.09 1.78 4.94
N VAL A 148 -1.00 1.60 6.25
CA VAL A 148 -1.41 0.41 6.97
C VAL A 148 -2.66 0.72 7.75
N SER A 149 -3.74 -0.04 7.55
CA SER A 149 -4.92 -0.02 8.41
C SER A 149 -4.90 -1.23 9.33
N THR A 150 -5.04 -1.00 10.64
CA THR A 150 -5.36 -2.04 11.62
C THR A 150 -6.59 -1.59 12.40
N ASN A 151 -7.70 -2.31 12.32
CA ASN A 151 -8.98 -1.90 12.94
C ASN A 151 -9.41 -0.47 12.56
N TYR A 152 -9.38 -0.16 11.26
CA TYR A 152 -9.81 1.14 10.69
C TYR A 152 -8.94 2.36 11.06
N SER A 153 -7.90 2.17 11.88
CA SER A 153 -6.87 3.20 12.10
C SER A 153 -5.77 3.05 11.07
N TRP A 154 -5.68 4.02 10.17
CA TRP A 154 -4.63 4.06 9.18
C TRP A 154 -3.37 4.68 9.75
N LYS A 155 -2.20 4.26 9.27
CA LYS A 155 -0.90 4.82 9.61
C LYS A 155 0.01 4.77 8.39
N TYR A 156 0.80 5.82 8.19
CA TYR A 156 1.81 5.84 7.15
C TYR A 156 3.12 5.23 7.69
N LEU A 157 3.66 4.26 6.97
CA LEU A 157 4.95 3.63 7.26
C LEU A 157 5.85 3.74 6.03
N ASN A 158 7.12 4.07 6.23
CA ASN A 158 8.13 4.14 5.19
C ASN A 158 9.37 3.34 5.61
N PHE A 159 9.72 2.35 4.78
CA PHE A 159 10.85 1.47 5.02
C PHE A 159 11.97 1.79 4.04
N THR A 160 13.20 1.84 4.54
CA THR A 160 14.38 2.19 3.71
C THR A 160 15.35 1.03 3.54
N LYS A 161 15.30 0.03 4.43
CA LYS A 161 16.21 -1.12 4.41
C LYS A 161 15.46 -2.43 4.42
N PHE A 162 16.12 -3.50 3.97
CA PHE A 162 15.61 -4.85 4.07
C PHE A 162 16.63 -5.81 4.71
N LYS A 163 16.11 -6.87 5.33
CA LYS A 163 16.87 -8.04 5.77
C LYS A 163 16.09 -9.29 5.45
N LYS A 164 16.72 -10.25 4.77
CA LYS A 164 16.18 -11.57 4.46
C LYS A 164 16.29 -12.47 5.68
N GLY A 165 15.25 -13.24 5.91
CA GLY A 165 15.24 -14.40 6.79
C GLY A 165 14.71 -15.62 6.04
N LEU A 166 14.57 -16.74 6.75
CA LEU A 166 14.03 -17.95 6.17
C LEU A 166 12.59 -17.73 5.66
N GLY A 167 12.40 -17.75 4.34
CA GLY A 167 11.11 -17.57 3.67
C GLY A 167 10.44 -16.20 3.87
N LYS A 168 11.16 -15.19 4.40
CA LYS A 168 10.59 -13.87 4.74
C LYS A 168 11.56 -12.74 4.47
N ILE A 169 11.03 -11.54 4.27
CA ILE A 169 11.78 -10.28 4.22
C ILE A 169 11.28 -9.35 5.30
N LYS A 170 12.19 -8.86 6.16
CA LYS A 170 11.95 -7.78 7.12
C LYS A 170 12.32 -6.45 6.45
N LEU A 171 11.33 -5.59 6.25
CA LEU A 171 11.52 -4.18 5.91
C LEU A 171 11.69 -3.39 7.21
N ILE A 172 12.72 -2.55 7.25
CA ILE A 172 13.13 -1.81 8.45
C ILE A 172 12.85 -0.33 8.23
N TYR A 173 12.20 0.27 9.21
CA TYR A 173 11.76 1.66 9.17
C TYR A 173 12.94 2.63 9.23
N SER A 174 12.72 3.81 8.66
CA SER A 174 13.71 4.88 8.55
C SER A 174 14.47 5.15 9.87
N PRO A 175 15.80 5.37 9.82
CA PRO A 175 16.63 5.58 11.02
C PRO A 175 16.35 6.90 11.75
N TYR A 176 15.62 7.84 11.15
CA TYR A 176 15.39 9.19 11.68
C TYR A 176 14.15 9.30 12.59
N SER A 177 13.58 8.19 13.02
CA SER A 177 12.41 8.20 13.89
C SER A 177 12.69 7.51 15.21
N ASN A 178 12.19 8.12 16.28
CA ASN A 178 12.20 7.55 17.63
C ASN A 178 11.34 6.27 17.74
N LYS A 179 10.58 5.93 16.69
CA LYS A 179 9.75 4.73 16.59
C LYS A 179 10.35 3.78 15.56
N LYS A 180 10.67 2.56 15.99
CA LYS A 180 11.23 1.54 15.10
C LYS A 180 10.13 0.59 14.64
N TYR A 181 9.57 0.84 13.47
CA TYR A 181 8.65 -0.11 12.85
C TYR A 181 9.42 -1.18 12.06
N TYR A 182 8.82 -2.36 11.96
CA TYR A 182 9.16 -3.29 10.91
C TYR A 182 7.93 -3.93 10.29
N LEU A 183 8.05 -4.27 9.01
CA LEU A 183 7.10 -5.09 8.27
C LEU A 183 7.85 -6.34 7.80
N LYS A 184 7.48 -7.51 8.31
CA LYS A 184 7.91 -8.78 7.72
C LYS A 184 6.87 -9.25 6.73
N VAL A 185 7.31 -9.64 5.54
CA VAL A 185 6.48 -10.19 4.49
C VAL A 185 7.03 -11.54 4.10
N SER A 186 6.19 -12.57 3.98
CA SER A 186 6.61 -13.86 3.44
C SER A 186 7.01 -13.74 1.97
N GLN A 187 8.05 -14.47 1.55
CA GLN A 187 8.47 -14.51 0.14
C GLN A 187 7.40 -15.10 -0.79
N ASN A 188 6.44 -15.89 -0.27
CA ASN A 188 5.28 -16.39 -1.01
C ASN A 188 4.39 -15.29 -1.62
N ILE A 189 4.56 -14.03 -1.22
CA ILE A 189 3.87 -12.89 -1.84
C ILE A 189 4.41 -12.53 -3.23
N TYR A 190 5.57 -13.07 -3.61
CA TYR A 190 6.31 -12.68 -4.81
C TYR A 190 5.45 -12.65 -6.07
N ASN A 191 4.76 -13.75 -6.39
CA ASN A 191 3.89 -13.82 -7.57
C ASN A 191 2.75 -12.79 -7.53
N THR A 192 2.17 -12.55 -6.35
CA THR A 192 1.16 -11.51 -6.16
C THR A 192 1.73 -10.13 -6.49
N ILE A 193 2.89 -9.78 -5.93
CA ILE A 193 3.53 -8.49 -6.19
C ILE A 193 3.94 -8.39 -7.66
N GLU A 194 4.41 -9.48 -8.27
CA GLU A 194 4.79 -9.52 -9.69
C GLU A 194 3.60 -9.21 -10.60
N ILE A 195 2.42 -9.77 -10.31
CA ILE A 195 1.18 -9.44 -11.02
C ILE A 195 0.85 -7.95 -10.87
N LEU A 196 0.93 -7.42 -9.65
CA LEU A 196 0.54 -6.03 -9.36
C LEU A 196 1.55 -5.01 -9.91
N THR A 197 2.82 -5.37 -10.01
CA THR A 197 3.90 -4.50 -10.49
C THR A 197 4.15 -4.59 -11.99
N ASN A 198 3.42 -5.45 -12.70
CA ASN A 198 3.50 -5.59 -14.15
C ASN A 198 2.17 -5.18 -14.78
N THR A 199 2.20 -4.13 -15.60
CA THR A 199 1.01 -3.54 -16.21
C THR A 199 0.18 -4.57 -16.98
N SER A 200 0.80 -5.42 -17.80
CA SER A 200 0.11 -6.46 -18.58
C SER A 200 -0.50 -7.54 -17.69
N LYS A 201 0.22 -8.02 -16.67
CA LYS A 201 -0.31 -9.01 -15.71
C LYS A 201 -1.45 -8.42 -14.87
N LEU A 202 -1.35 -7.18 -14.43
CA LEU A 202 -2.41 -6.49 -13.70
C LEU A 202 -3.67 -6.31 -14.56
N LYS A 203 -3.49 -5.95 -15.83
CA LYS A 203 -4.58 -5.83 -16.81
C LYS A 203 -5.35 -7.14 -16.92
N GLU A 204 -4.65 -8.27 -17.01
CA GLU A 204 -5.25 -9.60 -17.06
C GLU A 204 -5.86 -10.07 -15.73
N PHE A 205 -5.31 -9.63 -14.61
CA PHE A 205 -5.84 -9.90 -13.28
C PHE A 205 -7.22 -9.27 -13.04
N ILE A 206 -7.49 -8.12 -13.66
CA ILE A 206 -8.78 -7.44 -13.59
C ILE A 206 -9.78 -8.18 -14.49
N LYS A 207 -10.57 -9.08 -13.90
CA LYS A 207 -11.64 -9.86 -14.55
C LYS A 207 -12.98 -9.48 -13.97
#